data_AF-A0AAU0VXN4-F1
#
_entry.id   AF-A0AAU0VXN4-F1
#
_cell.length_a   1.000
_cell.length_b   1.000
_cell.length_c   1.000
_cell.angle_alpha   90.00
_cell.angle_beta   90.00
_cell.angle_gamma   90.00
#
_symmetry.space_group_name_H-M   'P 1'
#
loop_
_entity.id
_entity.type
_entity.pdbx_description
1 polymer ?
#
loop_
_entity_poly.entity_id
_entity_poly.type
_entity_poly.pdbx_seq_one_letter_code
_entity_poly.pdbx_strand_id
1 'polypeptide(L)'
;MLNNDAMSYETDNEADIAHLMAGPQITLDEIAVELAAIELRLRQIARAAETPATPVELEPMIDTLRSKAGQLRETGEEAAHLARIVEGDVALAKKFTGVGDPWGAAARGTDREDFGGPAVVPTARQLVHLAHAARLPGAETTTYPESMAGMTLIWESKAAQARRRRERNAAVEIEVLELECETCHVGSGEHCVTKNGRVSERPHTKRLREAEANVDARLGYLGDNPVAVNAD
;
A
#
# COMPACT_ATOMS: atom_id res chain seq x y z
N MET A 1 10.58 30.50 -13.24
CA MET A 1 10.86 29.40 -12.30
C MET A 1 9.74 28.41 -12.49
N LEU A 2 10.03 27.25 -13.08
CA LEU A 2 9.05 26.18 -13.22
C LEU A 2 8.88 25.57 -11.83
N ASN A 3 7.68 25.68 -11.27
CA ASN A 3 7.28 24.87 -10.13
C ASN A 3 7.45 23.42 -10.56
N ASN A 4 8.40 22.73 -9.94
CA ASN A 4 8.37 21.28 -9.85
C ASN A 4 7.27 20.96 -8.84
N ASP A 5 6.02 21.15 -9.26
CA ASP A 5 4.88 20.57 -8.58
C ASP A 5 5.14 19.07 -8.50
N ALA A 6 4.94 18.52 -7.32
CA ALA A 6 4.90 17.11 -7.07
C ALA A 6 3.74 16.53 -7.90
N MET A 7 4.02 16.28 -9.19
CA MET A 7 3.12 15.52 -10.04
C MET A 7 2.96 14.16 -9.40
N SER A 8 1.75 13.89 -8.92
CA SER A 8 1.24 12.53 -8.80
C SER A 8 1.63 11.78 -10.08
N TYR A 9 2.44 10.73 -9.94
CA TYR A 9 2.84 9.87 -11.06
C TYR A 9 1.69 8.98 -11.56
N GLU A 10 0.54 9.03 -10.88
CA GLU A 10 -0.62 8.18 -11.15
C GLU A 10 -1.37 8.69 -12.39
N THR A 11 -1.36 7.88 -13.46
CA THR A 11 -2.07 8.15 -14.72
C THR A 11 -3.30 7.25 -14.86
N ASP A 12 -4.24 7.59 -15.74
CA ASP A 12 -5.38 6.72 -16.05
C ASP A 12 -4.93 5.30 -16.47
N ASN A 13 -3.78 5.20 -17.14
CA ASN A 13 -3.17 3.93 -17.53
C ASN A 13 -2.61 3.14 -16.34
N GLU A 14 -2.21 3.80 -15.25
CA GLU A 14 -1.77 3.14 -14.01
C GLU A 14 -2.97 2.58 -13.22
N ALA A 15 -4.13 3.24 -13.32
CA ALA A 15 -5.37 2.77 -12.69
C ALA A 15 -6.03 1.60 -13.46
N ASP A 16 -5.74 1.43 -14.75
CA ASP A 16 -6.22 0.31 -15.56
C ASP A 16 -5.46 -1.00 -15.26
N ILE A 17 -5.83 -1.62 -14.14
CA ILE A 17 -5.24 -2.87 -13.65
C ILE A 17 -6.05 -4.11 -14.02
N ALA A 18 -7.16 -3.97 -14.76
CA ALA A 18 -8.09 -5.07 -15.02
C ALA A 18 -7.42 -6.25 -15.74
N HIS A 19 -6.43 -5.96 -16.59
CA HIS A 19 -5.67 -6.95 -17.33
C HIS A 19 -4.73 -7.81 -16.46
N LEU A 20 -4.45 -7.40 -15.21
CA LEU A 20 -3.57 -8.10 -14.27
C LEU A 20 -4.32 -9.14 -13.41
N MET A 21 -5.65 -9.22 -13.51
CA MET A 21 -6.50 -9.99 -12.59
C MET A 21 -7.54 -10.81 -13.36
N ALA A 22 -7.65 -12.10 -13.07
CA ALA A 22 -8.74 -12.93 -13.56
C ALA A 22 -10.02 -12.74 -12.72
N GLY A 23 -9.87 -12.37 -11.46
CA GLY A 23 -10.94 -12.16 -10.50
C GLY A 23 -11.18 -10.70 -10.12
N PRO A 24 -11.99 -10.45 -9.07
CA PRO A 24 -12.27 -9.10 -8.59
C PRO A 24 -11.06 -8.43 -7.90
N GLN A 25 -10.05 -9.22 -7.52
CA GLN A 25 -8.82 -8.77 -6.87
C GLN A 25 -7.65 -9.59 -7.38
N ILE A 26 -6.46 -8.98 -7.42
CA ILE A 26 -5.23 -9.67 -7.79
C ILE A 26 -4.82 -10.65 -6.68
N THR A 27 -4.42 -11.84 -7.08
CA THR A 27 -3.87 -12.88 -6.20
C THR A 27 -2.35 -12.77 -6.09
N LEU A 28 -1.76 -13.40 -5.07
CA LEU A 28 -0.30 -13.46 -4.93
C LEU A 28 0.37 -14.27 -6.05
N ASP A 29 -0.32 -15.28 -6.58
CA ASP A 29 0.14 -16.06 -7.73
C ASP A 29 0.16 -15.19 -9.00
N GLU A 30 -0.93 -14.47 -9.28
CA GLU A 30 -0.96 -13.50 -10.40
C GLU A 30 0.13 -12.43 -10.27
N ILE A 31 0.37 -11.89 -9.06
CA ILE A 31 1.50 -10.97 -8.82
C ILE A 31 2.84 -11.64 -9.17
N ALA A 32 3.07 -12.87 -8.73
CA ALA A 32 4.32 -13.59 -9.01
C ALA A 32 4.52 -13.82 -10.51
N VAL A 33 3.45 -14.21 -11.23
CA VAL A 33 3.45 -14.41 -12.68
C VAL A 33 3.75 -13.12 -13.43
N GLU A 34 3.12 -12.01 -13.05
CA GLU A 34 3.35 -10.70 -13.66
C GLU A 34 4.79 -10.21 -13.43
N LEU A 35 5.31 -10.37 -12.20
CA LEU A 35 6.70 -10.02 -11.90
C LEU A 35 7.70 -10.86 -12.73
N ALA A 36 7.43 -12.15 -12.94
CA ALA A 36 8.24 -13.01 -13.79
C ALA A 36 8.17 -12.59 -15.28
N ALA A 37 7.00 -12.16 -15.76
CA ALA A 37 6.83 -11.63 -17.11
C ALA A 37 7.63 -10.33 -17.32
N ILE A 38 7.55 -9.40 -16.35
CA ILE A 38 8.31 -8.13 -16.38
C ILE A 38 9.81 -8.41 -16.29
N GLU A 39 10.26 -9.32 -15.43
CA GLU A 39 11.65 -9.75 -15.35
C GLU A 39 12.16 -10.20 -16.73
N LEU A 40 11.44 -11.13 -17.37
CA LEU A 40 11.81 -11.64 -18.68
C LEU A 40 11.88 -10.51 -19.70
N ARG A 41 10.91 -9.60 -19.67
CA ARG A 41 10.87 -8.47 -20.61
C ARG A 41 12.06 -7.53 -20.43
N LEU A 42 12.46 -7.22 -19.21
CA LEU A 42 13.65 -6.41 -18.94
C LEU A 42 14.92 -7.08 -19.48
N ARG A 43 15.06 -8.40 -19.30
CA ARG A 43 16.19 -9.17 -19.86
C ARG A 43 16.20 -9.16 -21.39
N GLN A 44 15.02 -9.29 -22.02
CA GLN A 44 14.89 -9.22 -23.47
C GLN A 44 15.27 -7.84 -24.01
N ILE A 45 14.85 -6.76 -23.33
CA ILE A 45 15.22 -5.39 -23.70
C ILE A 45 16.74 -5.20 -23.55
N ALA A 46 17.33 -5.64 -22.42
CA ALA A 46 18.76 -5.58 -22.20
C ALA A 46 19.54 -6.33 -23.31
N ARG A 47 19.05 -7.50 -23.72
CA ARG A 47 19.61 -8.29 -24.81
C ARG A 47 19.49 -7.58 -26.16
N ALA A 48 18.34 -6.97 -26.46
CA ALA A 48 18.16 -6.22 -27.70
C ALA A 48 19.04 -4.96 -27.75
N ALA A 49 19.26 -4.32 -26.59
CA ALA A 49 20.12 -3.14 -26.45
C ALA A 49 21.62 -3.43 -26.64
N GLU A 50 22.05 -4.70 -26.66
CA GLU A 50 23.42 -5.08 -27.04
C GLU A 50 23.73 -4.76 -28.52
N THR A 51 22.70 -4.67 -29.36
CA THR A 51 22.81 -4.35 -30.79
C THR A 51 21.77 -3.32 -31.20
N PRO A 52 21.90 -2.05 -30.74
CA PRO A 52 20.92 -1.02 -31.05
C PRO A 52 20.99 -0.64 -32.54
N ALA A 53 19.84 -0.25 -33.12
CA ALA A 53 19.78 0.19 -34.51
C ALA A 53 20.65 1.42 -34.79
N THR A 54 20.83 2.27 -33.79
CA THR A 54 21.76 3.42 -33.81
C THR A 54 22.97 3.09 -32.94
N PRO A 55 24.21 3.24 -33.43
CA PRO A 55 25.42 2.86 -32.69
C PRO A 55 25.70 3.84 -31.54
N VAL A 56 25.11 3.55 -30.38
CA VAL A 56 25.29 4.27 -29.12
C VAL A 56 25.75 3.26 -28.07
N GLU A 57 26.70 3.65 -27.22
CA GLU A 57 27.13 2.84 -26.08
C GLU A 57 26.05 2.83 -25.00
N LEU A 58 25.56 1.63 -24.66
CA LEU A 58 24.43 1.41 -23.75
C LEU A 58 24.77 0.49 -22.58
N GLU A 59 26.04 0.07 -22.39
CA GLU A 59 26.48 -0.83 -21.32
C GLU A 59 25.89 -0.48 -19.93
N PRO A 60 25.95 0.78 -19.44
CA PRO A 60 25.37 1.11 -18.12
C PRO A 60 23.84 0.89 -18.04
N MET A 61 23.13 1.11 -19.16
CA MET A 61 21.68 0.87 -19.24
C MET A 61 21.37 -0.63 -19.25
N ILE A 62 22.13 -1.41 -20.01
CA ILE A 62 22.00 -2.87 -20.08
C ILE A 62 22.18 -3.49 -18.69
N ASP A 63 23.21 -3.06 -17.96
CA ASP A 63 23.48 -3.56 -16.62
C ASP A 63 22.40 -3.15 -15.61
N THR A 64 21.89 -1.92 -15.74
CA THR A 64 20.75 -1.45 -14.92
C THR A 64 19.50 -2.30 -15.16
N LEU A 65 19.18 -2.61 -16.42
CA LEU A 65 18.02 -3.46 -16.76
C LEU A 65 18.17 -4.87 -16.20
N ARG A 66 19.36 -5.47 -16.31
CA ARG A 66 19.65 -6.80 -15.76
C ARG A 66 19.60 -6.84 -14.23
N SER A 67 20.11 -5.79 -13.57
CA SER A 67 20.04 -5.64 -12.12
C SER A 67 18.60 -5.54 -11.62
N LYS A 68 17.78 -4.68 -12.26
CA LYS A 68 16.34 -4.57 -11.96
C LYS A 68 15.60 -5.88 -12.19
N ALA A 69 15.92 -6.63 -13.24
CA ALA A 69 15.38 -7.96 -13.46
C ALA A 69 15.72 -8.90 -12.28
N GLY A 70 16.96 -8.87 -11.77
CA GLY A 70 17.34 -9.63 -10.57
C GLY A 70 16.47 -9.30 -9.35
N GLN A 71 16.23 -8.02 -9.08
CA GLN A 71 15.38 -7.56 -7.97
C GLN A 71 13.91 -8.01 -8.13
N LEU A 72 13.37 -7.93 -9.35
CA LEU A 72 12.01 -8.39 -9.63
C LEU A 72 11.86 -9.90 -9.44
N ARG A 73 12.89 -10.67 -9.79
CA ARG A 73 12.90 -12.11 -9.54
C ARG A 73 12.78 -12.43 -8.06
N GLU A 74 13.60 -11.80 -7.22
CA GLU A 74 13.57 -12.01 -5.77
C GLU A 74 12.18 -11.67 -5.20
N THR A 75 11.58 -10.57 -5.67
CA THR A 75 10.23 -10.16 -5.29
C THR A 75 9.16 -11.16 -5.76
N GLY A 76 9.29 -11.67 -7.00
CA GLY A 76 8.40 -12.68 -7.57
C GLY A 76 8.48 -14.02 -6.85
N GLU A 77 9.69 -14.45 -6.46
CA GLU A 77 9.91 -15.65 -5.66
C GLU A 77 9.28 -15.52 -4.26
N GLU A 78 9.37 -14.33 -3.63
CA GLU A 78 8.69 -14.05 -2.37
C GLU A 78 7.17 -14.10 -2.53
N ALA A 79 6.61 -13.47 -3.58
CA ALA A 79 5.17 -13.51 -3.87
C ALA A 79 4.67 -14.95 -4.11
N ALA A 80 5.40 -15.75 -4.89
CA ALA A 80 5.08 -17.16 -5.12
C ALA A 80 5.15 -17.99 -3.83
N HIS A 81 6.11 -17.72 -2.96
CA HIS A 81 6.19 -18.39 -1.66
C HIS A 81 4.99 -18.03 -0.77
N LEU A 82 4.60 -16.75 -0.74
CA LEU A 82 3.44 -16.27 0.00
C LEU A 82 2.13 -16.84 -0.55
N ALA A 83 2.00 -17.00 -1.88
CA ALA A 83 0.84 -17.65 -2.51
C ALA A 83 0.63 -19.05 -1.95
N ARG A 84 1.70 -19.87 -1.95
CA ARG A 84 1.68 -21.21 -1.35
C ARG A 84 1.34 -21.22 0.14
N ILE A 85 1.80 -20.21 0.90
CA ILE A 85 1.42 -20.07 2.30
C ILE A 85 -0.10 -19.83 2.43
N VAL A 86 -0.63 -18.87 1.67
CA VAL A 86 -2.05 -18.46 1.75
C VAL A 86 -2.99 -19.55 1.27
N GLU A 87 -2.58 -20.34 0.27
CA GLU A 87 -3.31 -21.52 -0.23
C GLU A 87 -3.30 -22.70 0.76
N GLY A 88 -2.41 -22.67 1.76
CA GLY A 88 -2.31 -23.69 2.79
C GLY A 88 -1.29 -24.80 2.51
N ASP A 89 -0.51 -24.69 1.43
CA ASP A 89 0.55 -25.64 1.07
C ASP A 89 1.76 -25.61 2.02
N VAL A 90 1.88 -24.53 2.79
CA VAL A 90 2.97 -24.33 3.75
C VAL A 90 2.40 -24.24 5.16
N ALA A 91 2.83 -25.16 6.02
CA ALA A 91 2.50 -25.14 7.44
C ALA A 91 3.09 -23.91 8.13
N LEU A 92 2.31 -23.30 9.03
CA LEU A 92 2.66 -22.15 9.84
C LEU A 92 2.62 -22.52 11.32
N ALA A 93 3.51 -21.96 12.12
CA ALA A 93 3.41 -22.10 13.57
C ALA A 93 2.12 -21.42 14.07
N LYS A 94 1.44 -22.00 15.06
CA LYS A 94 0.23 -21.38 15.64
C LYS A 94 0.49 -20.08 16.38
N LYS A 95 1.75 -19.81 16.76
CA LYS A 95 2.17 -18.68 17.60
C LYS A 95 3.49 -18.10 17.11
N PHE A 96 3.69 -16.80 17.36
CA PHE A 96 4.98 -16.17 17.09
C PHE A 96 6.04 -16.64 18.09
N THR A 97 7.19 -17.09 17.59
CA THR A 97 8.32 -17.50 18.42
C THR A 97 8.89 -16.34 19.22
N GLY A 98 9.23 -16.57 20.48
CA GLY A 98 9.79 -15.56 21.40
C GLY A 98 8.75 -14.96 22.33
N VAL A 99 7.61 -14.50 21.79
CA VAL A 99 6.53 -13.87 22.58
C VAL A 99 5.39 -14.86 22.87
N GLY A 100 5.20 -15.88 22.03
CA GLY A 100 4.19 -16.92 22.25
C GLY A 100 2.77 -16.50 21.89
N ASP A 101 2.62 -15.33 21.27
CA ASP A 101 1.32 -14.78 20.96
C ASP A 101 0.65 -15.45 19.75
N PRO A 102 -0.69 -15.60 19.77
CA PRO A 102 -1.46 -16.17 18.66
C PRO A 102 -1.58 -15.18 17.48
N TRP A 103 -2.06 -15.68 16.34
CA TRP A 103 -2.43 -14.87 15.18
C TRP A 103 -3.74 -15.39 14.57
N GLY A 104 -4.28 -14.69 13.57
CA GLY A 104 -5.52 -15.10 12.92
C GLY A 104 -6.73 -14.97 13.83
N ALA A 105 -7.70 -15.86 13.67
CA ALA A 105 -8.91 -15.91 14.49
C ALA A 105 -8.61 -16.11 15.98
N ALA A 106 -7.53 -16.83 16.33
CA ALA A 106 -7.12 -17.06 17.71
C ALA A 106 -6.59 -15.80 18.42
N ALA A 107 -6.25 -14.74 17.67
CA ALA A 107 -5.86 -13.46 18.22
C ALA A 107 -7.03 -12.49 18.44
N ARG A 108 -8.29 -12.90 18.17
CA ARG A 108 -9.45 -12.04 18.44
C ARG A 108 -9.66 -11.87 19.95
N GLY A 109 -9.86 -10.64 20.39
CA GLY A 109 -10.17 -10.31 21.78
C GLY A 109 -8.96 -10.39 22.73
N THR A 110 -7.74 -10.48 22.21
CA THR A 110 -6.52 -10.39 23.03
C THR A 110 -5.99 -8.95 22.99
N ASP A 111 -5.83 -8.32 24.15
CA ASP A 111 -5.06 -7.06 24.27
C ASP A 111 -3.58 -7.39 24.04
N ARG A 112 -2.98 -6.81 22.99
CA ARG A 112 -1.57 -6.97 22.68
C ARG A 112 -0.93 -5.61 22.48
N GLU A 113 0.18 -5.38 23.18
CA GLU A 113 0.88 -4.10 23.20
C GLU A 113 2.06 -4.06 22.20
N ASP A 114 2.66 -5.22 21.87
CA ASP A 114 3.98 -5.26 21.21
C ASP A 114 3.96 -5.25 19.67
N PHE A 115 2.85 -5.66 19.04
CA PHE A 115 2.74 -5.77 17.58
C PHE A 115 1.59 -4.90 17.09
N GLY A 116 1.85 -3.59 16.92
CA GLY A 116 0.84 -2.57 16.60
C GLY A 116 -0.21 -2.99 15.58
N GLY A 117 -1.47 -2.99 16.02
CA GLY A 117 -2.66 -3.39 15.26
C GLY A 117 -3.12 -4.83 15.54
N PRO A 118 -4.39 -5.18 15.27
CA PRO A 118 -4.87 -6.55 15.52
C PRO A 118 -4.06 -7.53 14.67
N ALA A 119 -3.27 -8.41 15.32
CA ALA A 119 -2.48 -9.49 14.70
C ALA A 119 -3.34 -10.61 14.06
N VAL A 120 -4.57 -10.26 13.74
CA VAL A 120 -5.58 -11.05 13.05
C VAL A 120 -5.14 -11.28 11.61
N VAL A 121 -4.48 -10.32 10.96
CA VAL A 121 -3.88 -10.50 9.61
C VAL A 121 -2.36 -10.27 9.69
N PRO A 122 -1.52 -11.33 9.64
CA PRO A 122 -0.08 -11.17 9.63
C PRO A 122 0.43 -10.47 8.37
N THR A 123 1.52 -9.72 8.49
CA THR A 123 2.29 -9.20 7.35
C THR A 123 3.01 -10.33 6.59
N ALA A 124 3.41 -10.09 5.34
CA ALA A 124 4.20 -11.03 4.54
C ALA A 124 5.43 -11.58 5.31
N ARG A 125 6.23 -10.69 5.91
CA ARG A 125 7.39 -11.07 6.71
C ARG A 125 7.03 -11.93 7.93
N GLN A 126 5.91 -11.62 8.59
CA GLN A 126 5.41 -12.43 9.71
C GLN A 126 4.99 -13.83 9.25
N LEU A 127 4.34 -13.97 8.09
CA LEU A 127 3.99 -15.28 7.51
C LEU A 127 5.25 -16.11 7.21
N VAL A 128 6.27 -15.51 6.61
CA VAL A 128 7.55 -16.19 6.35
C VAL A 128 8.22 -16.62 7.67
N HIS A 129 8.21 -15.78 8.70
CA HIS A 129 8.72 -16.15 10.01
C HIS A 129 7.92 -17.29 10.67
N LEU A 130 6.60 -17.30 10.57
CA LEU A 130 5.74 -18.38 11.06
C LEU A 130 5.99 -19.69 10.30
N ALA A 131 6.22 -19.63 8.99
CA ALA A 131 6.57 -20.77 8.15
C ALA A 131 7.93 -21.36 8.55
N HIS A 132 8.91 -20.50 8.86
CA HIS A 132 10.19 -20.96 9.39
C HIS A 132 10.04 -21.59 10.78
N ALA A 133 9.28 -20.96 11.68
CA ALA A 133 9.02 -21.47 13.03
C ALA A 133 8.33 -22.84 13.03
N ALA A 134 7.44 -23.10 12.06
CA ALA A 134 6.75 -24.38 11.89
C ALA A 134 7.71 -25.57 11.67
N ARG A 135 8.94 -25.31 11.20
CA ARG A 135 9.96 -26.33 10.94
C ARG A 135 10.77 -26.71 12.19
N LEU A 136 10.59 -25.99 13.29
CA LEU A 136 11.30 -26.28 14.54
C LEU A 136 10.71 -27.53 15.22
N PRO A 137 11.54 -28.40 15.83
CA PRO A 137 11.04 -29.58 16.53
C PRO A 137 10.03 -29.22 17.63
N GLY A 138 8.90 -29.93 17.66
CA GLY A 138 7.83 -29.71 18.64
C GLY A 138 6.95 -28.48 18.40
N ALA A 139 7.09 -27.80 17.25
CA ALA A 139 6.21 -26.70 16.89
C ALA A 139 4.78 -27.20 16.62
N GLU A 140 3.79 -26.57 17.25
CA GLU A 140 2.39 -26.74 16.85
C GLU A 140 2.12 -25.96 15.57
N THR A 141 1.57 -26.65 14.56
CA THR A 141 1.34 -26.08 13.24
C THR A 141 -0.15 -25.98 12.87
N THR A 142 -0.42 -25.17 11.87
CA THR A 142 -1.72 -24.91 11.24
C THR A 142 -1.48 -24.39 9.82
N THR A 143 -2.53 -24.23 9.02
CA THR A 143 -2.46 -23.56 7.71
C THR A 143 -3.06 -22.15 7.77
N TYR A 144 -2.76 -21.33 6.75
CA TYR A 144 -3.36 -20.00 6.64
C TYR A 144 -4.89 -20.05 6.56
N PRO A 145 -5.53 -20.88 5.69
CA PRO A 145 -6.98 -20.96 5.64
C PRO A 145 -7.64 -21.37 6.98
N GLU A 146 -7.02 -22.31 7.70
CA GLU A 146 -7.52 -22.76 9.01
C GLU A 146 -7.47 -21.64 10.05
N SER A 147 -6.35 -20.93 10.15
CA SER A 147 -6.16 -19.87 11.15
C SER A 147 -7.01 -18.64 10.85
N MET A 148 -7.37 -18.41 9.59
CA MET A 148 -8.18 -17.28 9.15
C MET A 148 -9.68 -17.63 9.05
N ALA A 149 -10.06 -18.87 9.37
CA ALA A 149 -11.44 -19.32 9.28
C ALA A 149 -12.40 -18.43 10.09
N GLY A 150 -13.54 -18.09 9.47
CA GLY A 150 -14.59 -17.26 10.07
C GLY A 150 -14.20 -15.78 10.23
N MET A 151 -13.14 -15.30 9.56
CA MET A 151 -12.83 -13.89 9.49
C MET A 151 -13.50 -13.24 8.28
N THR A 152 -14.25 -12.16 8.53
CA THR A 152 -14.77 -11.29 7.47
C THR A 152 -13.72 -10.23 7.16
N LEU A 153 -13.06 -10.34 6.00
CA LEU A 153 -12.05 -9.38 5.59
C LEU A 153 -12.70 -8.20 4.87
N ILE A 154 -13.01 -7.13 5.60
CA ILE A 154 -13.07 -5.78 5.01
C ILE A 154 -11.68 -5.20 5.21
N TRP A 155 -10.78 -5.49 4.27
CA TRP A 155 -9.38 -5.07 4.37
C TRP A 155 -8.97 -4.26 3.15
N GLU A 156 -8.19 -3.23 3.44
CA GLU A 156 -7.52 -2.42 2.44
C GLU A 156 -6.05 -2.26 2.84
N SER A 157 -5.16 -2.30 1.86
CA SER A 157 -3.74 -2.16 2.12
C SER A 157 -3.39 -0.79 2.68
N LYS A 158 -2.35 -0.73 3.52
CA LYS A 158 -1.80 0.55 4.01
C LYS A 158 -1.38 1.47 2.87
N ALA A 159 -0.98 0.91 1.72
CA ALA A 159 -0.63 1.67 0.53
C ALA A 159 -1.85 2.35 -0.10
N ALA A 160 -2.98 1.64 -0.23
CA ALA A 160 -4.23 2.21 -0.73
C ALA A 160 -4.81 3.24 0.25
N GLN A 161 -4.75 2.99 1.57
CA GLN A 161 -5.07 3.99 2.59
C GLN A 161 -4.19 5.24 2.46
N ALA A 162 -2.87 5.07 2.27
CA ALA A 162 -1.96 6.19 2.08
C ALA A 162 -2.25 6.96 0.79
N ARG A 163 -2.60 6.30 -0.30
CA ARG A 163 -3.03 6.93 -1.55
C ARG A 163 -4.28 7.77 -1.35
N ARG A 164 -5.35 7.20 -0.78
CA ARG A 164 -6.58 7.95 -0.49
C ARG A 164 -6.36 9.14 0.44
N ARG A 165 -5.46 9.01 1.42
CA ARG A 165 -5.07 10.16 2.26
C ARG A 165 -4.38 11.26 1.46
N ARG A 166 -3.53 10.92 0.47
CA ARG A 166 -2.93 11.91 -0.43
C ARG A 166 -3.99 12.57 -1.31
N GLU A 167 -4.88 11.79 -1.92
CA GLU A 167 -6.01 12.30 -2.72
C GLU A 167 -6.90 13.26 -1.91
N ARG A 168 -7.25 12.86 -0.68
CA ARG A 168 -7.98 13.70 0.27
C ARG A 168 -7.22 14.98 0.57
N ASN A 169 -5.94 14.90 0.92
CA ASN A 169 -5.15 16.08 1.27
C ASN A 169 -5.05 17.06 0.09
N ALA A 170 -4.84 16.56 -1.13
CA ALA A 170 -4.85 17.39 -2.34
C ALA A 170 -6.23 18.05 -2.57
N ALA A 171 -7.32 17.31 -2.37
CA ALA A 171 -8.67 17.87 -2.46
C ALA A 171 -8.93 18.92 -1.37
N VAL A 172 -8.42 18.74 -0.16
CA VAL A 172 -8.49 19.75 0.92
C VAL A 172 -7.68 20.99 0.56
N GLU A 173 -6.49 20.85 -0.02
CA GLU A 173 -5.69 22.01 -0.45
C GLU A 173 -6.42 22.86 -1.50
N ILE A 174 -7.10 22.22 -2.45
CA ILE A 174 -7.95 22.90 -3.45
C ILE A 174 -9.15 23.56 -2.78
N GLU A 175 -9.91 22.80 -1.97
CA GLU A 175 -11.11 23.28 -1.28
C GLU A 175 -10.81 24.46 -0.33
N VAL A 176 -9.65 24.43 0.34
CA VAL A 176 -9.18 25.55 1.16
C VAL A 176 -9.15 26.82 0.33
N LEU A 177 -8.61 26.79 -0.89
CA LEU A 177 -8.54 27.98 -1.74
C LEU A 177 -9.92 28.41 -2.23
N GLU A 178 -10.86 27.49 -2.45
CA GLU A 178 -12.22 27.82 -2.89
C GLU A 178 -13.05 28.54 -1.81
N LEU A 179 -12.83 28.24 -0.53
CA LEU A 179 -13.54 28.88 0.58
C LEU A 179 -13.04 30.30 0.88
N GLU A 180 -13.94 31.20 1.27
CA GLU A 180 -13.55 32.50 1.85
C GLU A 180 -13.03 32.33 3.28
N CYS A 181 -12.01 33.11 3.67
CA CYS A 181 -11.52 33.04 5.04
C CYS A 181 -12.27 33.98 5.96
N GLU A 182 -13.11 33.48 6.86
CA GLU A 182 -13.78 34.34 7.84
C GLU A 182 -12.84 35.02 8.86
N THR A 183 -11.59 34.56 9.00
CA THR A 183 -10.62 35.11 9.97
C THR A 183 -9.85 36.32 9.43
N CYS A 184 -9.46 36.29 8.15
CA CYS A 184 -8.74 37.41 7.51
C CYS A 184 -9.46 38.01 6.31
N HIS A 185 -10.69 37.56 6.03
CA HIS A 185 -11.60 38.04 5.00
C HIS A 185 -11.03 38.03 3.56
N VAL A 186 -10.02 37.20 3.30
CA VAL A 186 -9.52 36.97 1.93
C VAL A 186 -10.54 36.14 1.15
N GLY A 187 -10.67 36.45 -0.14
CA GLY A 187 -11.67 35.85 -1.02
C GLY A 187 -11.29 34.44 -1.49
N SER A 188 -12.21 33.83 -2.22
CA SER A 188 -11.95 32.60 -2.96
C SER A 188 -10.77 32.76 -3.93
N GLY A 189 -9.91 31.74 -4.02
CA GLY A 189 -8.67 31.72 -4.79
C GLY A 189 -7.46 32.33 -4.10
N GLU A 190 -7.61 32.97 -2.93
CA GLU A 190 -6.52 33.66 -2.25
C GLU A 190 -6.01 32.91 -1.01
N HIS A 191 -4.69 32.93 -0.83
CA HIS A 191 -4.05 32.45 0.39
C HIS A 191 -4.36 33.35 1.59
N CYS A 192 -4.46 32.73 2.77
CA CYS A 192 -4.63 33.47 4.01
C CYS A 192 -3.47 34.43 4.27
N VAL A 193 -3.79 35.62 4.78
CA VAL A 193 -2.80 36.59 5.24
C VAL A 193 -2.73 36.64 6.76
N THR A 194 -1.52 36.91 7.27
CA THR A 194 -1.30 37.26 8.69
C THR A 194 -1.95 38.60 9.02
N LYS A 195 -2.05 38.93 10.32
CA LYS A 195 -2.58 40.23 10.80
C LYS A 195 -1.88 41.45 10.18
N ASN A 196 -0.62 41.29 9.74
CA ASN A 196 0.17 42.35 9.12
C ASN A 196 0.13 42.32 7.58
N GLY A 197 -0.79 41.56 6.98
CA GLY A 197 -1.00 41.50 5.53
C GLY A 197 0.00 40.63 4.75
N ARG A 198 0.85 39.84 5.41
CA ARG A 198 1.76 38.91 4.73
C ARG A 198 1.04 37.62 4.38
N VAL A 199 1.18 37.16 3.14
CA VAL A 199 0.68 35.85 2.68
C VAL A 199 1.31 34.73 3.51
N SER A 200 0.48 33.76 3.88
CA SER A 200 0.84 32.54 4.60
C SER A 200 0.52 31.33 3.72
N GLU A 201 1.48 30.43 3.58
CA GLU A 201 1.27 29.11 2.96
C GLU A 201 0.34 28.23 3.80
N ARG A 202 0.13 28.57 5.07
CA ARG A 202 -0.82 27.89 5.96
C ARG A 202 -2.15 28.65 6.07
N PRO A 203 -3.31 28.01 5.86
CA PRO A 203 -4.61 28.61 6.10
C PRO A 203 -4.89 28.77 7.61
N HIS A 204 -5.83 29.65 7.94
CA HIS A 204 -6.38 29.69 9.28
C HIS A 204 -7.14 28.40 9.59
N THR A 205 -7.01 27.92 10.83
CA THR A 205 -7.58 26.63 11.28
C THR A 205 -9.08 26.49 11.01
N LYS A 206 -9.84 27.58 11.09
CA LYS A 206 -11.29 27.54 10.81
C LYS A 206 -11.57 27.19 9.34
N ARG A 207 -10.91 27.89 8.40
CA ARG A 207 -11.01 27.64 6.95
C ARG A 207 -10.54 26.22 6.59
N LEU A 208 -9.46 25.75 7.24
CA LEU A 208 -8.98 24.38 7.04
C LEU A 208 -10.00 23.33 7.48
N ARG A 209 -10.59 23.47 8.67
CA ARG A 209 -11.58 22.50 9.18
C ARG A 209 -12.85 22.45 8.33
N GLU A 210 -13.27 23.60 7.79
CA GLU A 210 -14.42 23.68 6.89
C GLU A 210 -14.11 22.98 5.55
N ALA A 211 -12.93 23.22 4.98
CA ALA A 211 -12.48 22.51 3.78
C ALA A 211 -12.39 20.99 4.00
N GLU A 212 -11.84 20.56 5.14
CA GLU A 212 -11.79 19.14 5.54
C GLU A 212 -13.21 18.54 5.60
N ALA A 213 -14.15 19.21 6.26
CA ALA A 213 -15.52 18.73 6.39
C ALA A 213 -16.24 18.62 5.03
N ASN A 214 -16.07 19.60 4.14
CA ASN A 214 -16.66 19.57 2.80
C ASN A 214 -16.09 18.42 1.96
N VAL A 215 -14.77 18.25 1.96
CA VAL A 215 -14.08 17.18 1.23
C VAL A 215 -14.48 15.82 1.77
N ASP A 216 -14.52 15.66 3.11
CA ASP A 216 -14.91 14.40 3.75
C ASP A 216 -16.37 14.03 3.43
N ALA A 217 -17.28 15.00 3.45
CA ALA A 217 -18.67 14.79 3.06
C ALA A 217 -18.80 14.41 1.57
N ARG A 218 -18.03 15.06 0.69
CA ARG A 218 -18.04 14.80 -0.76
C ARG A 218 -17.45 13.43 -1.11
N LEU A 219 -16.37 13.03 -0.43
CA LEU A 219 -15.68 11.76 -0.67
C LEU A 219 -16.24 10.59 0.14
N GLY A 220 -17.20 10.83 1.04
CA GLY A 220 -17.75 9.80 1.92
C GLY A 220 -16.73 9.27 2.94
N TYR A 221 -15.77 10.11 3.36
CA TYR A 221 -14.69 9.74 4.27
C TYR A 221 -15.23 9.59 5.70
N LEU A 222 -15.76 8.41 6.03
CA LEU A 222 -15.93 7.98 7.42
C LEU A 222 -14.55 7.55 7.91
N GLY A 223 -14.05 8.14 9.00
CA GLY A 223 -12.66 8.09 9.45
C GLY A 223 -11.98 6.70 9.50
N ASP A 224 -10.66 6.71 9.68
CA ASP A 224 -9.78 5.53 9.72
C ASP A 224 -10.26 4.44 10.72
N ASN A 225 -11.18 3.55 10.33
CA ASN A 225 -11.22 2.16 10.82
C ASN A 225 -12.26 1.30 10.06
N PRO A 226 -11.84 0.38 9.17
CA PRO A 226 -12.69 -0.72 8.73
C PRO A 226 -12.88 -1.80 9.82
N VAL A 227 -12.34 -1.61 11.03
CA VAL A 227 -12.57 -2.49 12.20
C VAL A 227 -13.71 -1.93 13.08
N ALA A 228 -14.76 -1.38 12.46
CA ALA A 228 -16.00 -1.12 13.18
C ALA A 228 -16.72 -2.47 13.39
N VAL A 229 -16.61 -2.97 14.62
CA VAL A 229 -17.31 -4.15 15.12
C VAL A 229 -18.81 -3.86 15.11
N ASN A 230 -19.58 -4.55 14.26
CA ASN A 230 -20.99 -4.73 14.57
C ASN A 230 -21.04 -5.75 15.72
N ALA A 231 -21.29 -5.25 16.92
CA ALA A 231 -21.68 -6.08 18.04
C ALA A 231 -23.15 -6.45 17.86
N ASP A 232 -23.40 -7.69 17.45
CA ASP A 232 -24.64 -8.43 17.69
C ASP A 232 -24.27 -9.82 18.21
#